data_AF-A0A946VUB4-F1
#
_entry.id   AF-A0A946VUB4-F1
#
_cell.length_a   1.000
_cell.length_b   1.000
_cell.length_c   1.000
_cell.angle_alpha   90.00
_cell.angle_beta   90.00
_cell.angle_gamma   90.00
#
_symmetry.space_group_name_H-M   'P 1'
#
loop_
_entity.id
_entity.type
_entity.pdbx_description
1 polymer ?
#
loop_
_entity_poly.entity_id
_entity_poly.type
_entity_poly.pdbx_seq_one_letter_code
_entity_poly.pdbx_strand_id
1 'polypeptide(L)'
;EHALASASAGVEPTVAAAAQRCRVLAGDSLACMRSWQGSAPGVVYLDPMYAASAASGSSGLKTSAAVNKNMRLLQLLSEIYQANYLGELGEPQATSAVELLAAARQLATVCVVVKRPPAAPPLAASKPSSSLSGKAARFDIYAC
;
A
#
# COMPACT_ATOMS: atom_id res chain seq x y z
N GLU A 1 1.85 15.96 -4.39
CA GLU A 1 1.31 17.00 -5.29
C GLU A 1 2.37 17.55 -6.25
N HIS A 2 3.55 17.97 -5.77
CA HIS A 2 4.62 18.49 -6.64
C HIS A 2 5.02 17.56 -7.81
N ALA A 3 5.21 16.27 -7.55
CA ALA A 3 5.56 15.29 -8.59
C ALA A 3 4.49 15.17 -9.70
N LEU A 4 3.21 15.32 -9.33
CA LEU A 4 2.11 15.27 -10.28
C LEU A 4 2.09 16.52 -11.16
N ALA A 5 2.29 17.69 -10.56
CA ALA A 5 2.42 18.95 -11.28
C ALA A 5 3.60 18.93 -12.26
N SER A 6 4.76 18.43 -11.83
CA SER A 6 5.93 18.27 -12.69
C SER A 6 5.69 17.27 -13.83
N ALA A 7 5.01 16.15 -13.57
CA ALA A 7 4.69 15.16 -14.59
C ALA A 7 3.69 15.71 -15.63
N SER A 8 2.68 16.46 -15.20
CA SER A 8 1.71 17.09 -16.10
C SER A 8 2.32 18.19 -16.99
N ALA A 9 3.33 18.89 -16.50
CA ALA A 9 4.05 19.94 -17.24
C ALA A 9 5.24 19.39 -18.07
N GLY A 10 5.47 18.09 -18.05
CA GLY A 10 6.59 17.44 -18.74
C GLY A 10 6.43 17.44 -20.26
N VAL A 11 7.57 17.29 -20.96
CA VAL A 11 7.63 17.20 -22.43
C VAL A 11 7.26 15.83 -22.99
N GLU A 12 7.20 14.80 -22.14
CA GLU A 12 6.86 13.45 -22.56
C GLU A 12 5.32 13.26 -22.52
N PRO A 13 4.66 13.07 -23.69
CA PRO A 13 3.21 13.12 -23.76
C PRO A 13 2.50 12.00 -23.00
N THR A 14 3.09 10.80 -22.90
CA THR A 14 2.42 9.66 -22.26
C THR A 14 2.35 9.81 -20.74
N VAL A 15 3.39 10.36 -20.12
CA VAL A 15 3.49 10.72 -18.70
C VAL A 15 2.56 11.88 -18.39
N ALA A 16 2.53 12.92 -19.23
CA ALA A 16 1.62 14.04 -19.03
C ALA A 16 0.15 13.59 -19.08
N ALA A 17 -0.21 12.76 -20.05
CA ALA A 17 -1.56 12.20 -20.15
C ALA A 17 -1.91 11.30 -18.95
N ALA A 18 -0.95 10.51 -18.43
CA ALA A 18 -1.15 9.70 -17.24
C ALA A 18 -1.36 10.56 -15.98
N ALA A 19 -0.57 11.61 -15.81
CA ALA A 19 -0.67 12.53 -14.69
C ALA A 19 -2.04 13.23 -14.64
N GLN A 20 -2.61 13.59 -15.80
CA GLN A 20 -3.96 14.18 -15.87
C GLN A 20 -5.08 13.27 -15.33
N ARG A 21 -4.87 11.95 -15.28
CA ARG A 21 -5.83 10.98 -14.72
C ARG A 21 -5.61 10.69 -13.23
N CYS A 22 -4.52 11.19 -12.66
CA CYS A 22 -4.14 10.93 -11.28
C CYS A 22 -4.62 12.08 -10.39
N ARG A 23 -5.21 11.71 -9.24
CA ARG A 23 -5.52 12.66 -8.16
C ARG A 23 -4.87 12.16 -6.88
N VAL A 24 -4.12 13.03 -6.21
CA VAL A 24 -3.55 12.72 -4.90
C VAL A 24 -4.55 13.18 -3.84
N LEU A 25 -4.90 12.28 -2.93
CA LEU A 25 -5.67 12.61 -1.73
C LEU A 25 -4.73 12.47 -0.54
N ALA A 26 -4.48 13.56 0.17
CA ALA A 26 -3.67 13.55 1.39
C ALA A 26 -4.55 13.07 2.56
N GLY A 27 -4.14 11.99 3.20
CA GLY A 27 -4.85 11.45 4.36
C GLY A 27 -4.50 9.99 4.63
N ASP A 28 -5.04 9.48 5.73
CA ASP A 28 -5.02 8.05 6.00
C ASP A 28 -5.96 7.32 5.02
N SER A 29 -5.44 6.28 4.37
CA SER A 29 -6.18 5.55 3.32
C SER A 29 -7.47 4.92 3.85
N LEU A 30 -7.50 4.46 5.10
CA LEU A 30 -8.70 3.87 5.69
C LEU A 30 -9.79 4.94 5.88
N ALA A 31 -9.42 6.10 6.42
CA ALA A 31 -10.31 7.25 6.53
C ALA A 31 -10.83 7.70 5.16
N CYS A 32 -9.94 7.87 4.18
CA CYS A 32 -10.32 8.27 2.82
C CYS A 32 -11.30 7.30 2.15
N MET A 33 -11.11 5.99 2.34
CA MET A 33 -12.03 4.99 1.80
C MET A 33 -13.40 5.02 2.50
N ARG A 34 -13.42 5.15 3.83
CA ARG A 34 -14.67 5.20 4.62
C ARG A 34 -15.50 6.45 4.33
N SER A 35 -14.86 7.57 4.01
CA SER A 35 -15.52 8.84 3.71
C SER A 35 -15.59 9.15 2.20
N TRP A 36 -15.51 8.13 1.34
CA TRP A 36 -15.50 8.36 -0.11
C TRP A 36 -16.82 8.96 -0.61
N GLN A 37 -16.76 10.13 -1.24
CA GLN A 37 -17.93 10.85 -1.74
C GLN A 37 -18.10 10.78 -3.26
N GLY A 38 -17.14 10.18 -3.97
CA GLY A 38 -17.20 10.04 -5.43
C GLY A 38 -17.93 8.77 -5.87
N SER A 39 -17.97 8.54 -7.19
CA SER A 39 -18.34 7.22 -7.71
C SER A 39 -17.42 6.16 -7.12
N ALA A 40 -18.00 5.05 -6.67
CA ALA A 40 -17.25 3.91 -6.19
C ALA A 40 -16.31 3.38 -7.31
N PRO A 41 -15.02 3.16 -7.02
CA PRO A 41 -14.08 2.66 -8.01
C PRO A 41 -14.36 1.19 -8.34
N GLY A 42 -14.11 0.80 -9.59
CA GLY A 42 -14.14 -0.62 -9.97
C GLY A 42 -13.11 -1.45 -9.20
N VAL A 43 -11.90 -0.92 -9.09
CA VAL A 43 -10.77 -1.62 -8.48
C VAL A 43 -10.13 -0.75 -7.41
N VAL A 44 -9.86 -1.34 -6.25
CA VAL A 44 -8.99 -0.75 -5.22
C VAL A 44 -7.68 -1.53 -5.19
N TYR A 45 -6.56 -0.82 -5.33
CA TYR A 45 -5.22 -1.40 -5.29
C TYR A 45 -4.52 -1.08 -3.96
N LEU A 46 -3.96 -2.10 -3.31
CA LEU A 46 -3.26 -1.98 -2.03
C LEU A 46 -1.83 -2.53 -2.14
N ASP A 47 -0.85 -1.75 -1.66
CA ASP A 47 0.56 -2.15 -1.51
C ASP A 47 1.09 -1.61 -0.17
N PRO A 48 0.57 -2.11 0.98
CA PRO A 48 1.01 -1.61 2.28
C PRO A 48 2.48 -1.99 2.51
N MET A 49 3.30 -1.01 2.90
CA MET A 49 4.65 -1.30 3.37
C MET A 49 4.57 -2.06 4.70
N TYR A 50 4.85 -3.36 4.69
CA TYR A 50 4.91 -4.14 5.92
C TYR A 50 6.23 -3.90 6.64
N ALA A 51 6.16 -3.58 7.93
CA ALA A 51 7.24 -3.92 8.84
C ALA A 51 7.31 -5.46 8.87
N ALA A 52 8.46 -6.03 8.53
CA ALA A 52 8.72 -7.43 8.89
C ALA A 52 8.50 -7.50 10.41
N SER A 53 7.45 -8.19 10.83
CA SER A 53 6.97 -8.16 12.20
C SER A 53 8.11 -8.45 13.16
N ALA A 54 8.45 -7.46 13.99
CA ALA A 54 9.29 -7.61 15.19
C ALA A 54 8.61 -8.45 16.29
N ALA A 55 7.59 -9.23 15.94
CA ALA A 55 6.79 -10.06 16.82
C ALA A 55 6.49 -11.41 16.17
N SER A 56 7.53 -12.25 16.02
CA SER A 56 7.45 -13.69 16.29
C SER A 56 8.88 -14.25 16.31
N GLY A 57 9.24 -14.93 17.40
CA GLY A 57 10.56 -15.54 17.60
C GLY A 57 10.79 -16.76 16.71
N SER A 58 10.91 -16.55 15.40
CA SER A 58 11.32 -17.58 14.44
C SER A 58 12.44 -17.04 13.58
N SER A 59 13.64 -17.53 13.89
CA SER A 59 14.83 -17.55 13.02
C SER A 59 14.42 -17.81 11.57
N GLY A 60 14.65 -16.81 10.70
CA GLY A 60 14.30 -16.94 9.29
C GLY A 60 14.44 -15.68 8.44
N LEU A 61 14.79 -14.52 9.02
CA LEU A 61 15.10 -13.35 8.21
C LEU A 61 16.50 -13.53 7.63
N LYS A 62 16.57 -14.02 6.39
CA LYS A 62 17.74 -13.81 5.54
C LYS A 62 17.94 -12.30 5.42
N THR A 63 18.86 -11.78 6.23
CA THR A 63 19.48 -10.45 6.16
C THR A 63 20.31 -10.32 4.88
N SER A 64 19.71 -10.64 3.72
CA SER A 64 20.41 -10.68 2.43
C SER A 64 19.45 -10.40 1.27
N ALA A 65 18.62 -9.38 1.40
CA ALA A 65 18.43 -8.52 0.24
C ALA A 65 19.35 -7.34 0.53
N ALA A 66 20.38 -7.12 -0.30
CA ALA A 66 20.99 -5.82 -0.40
C ALA A 66 19.88 -4.87 -0.86
N VAL A 67 19.06 -4.41 0.08
CA VAL A 67 17.99 -3.46 -0.15
C VAL A 67 18.71 -2.25 -0.74
N ASN A 68 18.49 -1.99 -2.03
CA ASN A 68 19.02 -0.80 -2.72
C ASN A 68 18.96 0.37 -1.74
N LYS A 69 20.06 1.10 -1.53
CA LYS A 69 20.22 2.10 -0.44
C LYS A 69 18.98 3.00 -0.27
N ASN A 70 18.30 3.32 -1.38
CA ASN A 70 17.05 4.07 -1.44
C ASN A 70 15.87 3.41 -0.69
N MET A 71 15.68 2.10 -0.82
CA MET A 71 14.62 1.36 -0.13
C MET A 71 14.86 1.29 1.39
N ARG A 72 16.14 1.21 1.83
CA ARG A 72 16.48 1.28 3.25
C ARG A 72 16.24 2.68 3.82
N LEU A 73 16.53 3.72 3.04
CA LEU A 73 16.22 5.10 3.41
C LEU A 73 14.71 5.32 3.60
N LEU A 74 13.88 4.80 2.69
CA LEU A 74 12.42 4.90 2.82
C LEU A 74 11.88 4.16 4.06
N GLN A 75 12.44 2.99 4.39
CA GLN A 75 12.12 2.28 5.62
C GLN A 75 12.52 3.10 6.85
N LEU A 76 13.74 3.65 6.88
CA LEU A 76 14.23 4.48 7.98
C LEU A 76 13.38 5.75 8.16
N LEU A 77 13.00 6.42 7.07
CA LEU A 77 12.12 7.59 7.15
C LEU A 77 10.74 7.23 7.70
N SER A 78 10.19 6.07 7.32
CA SER A 78 8.94 5.57 7.88
C SER A 78 9.07 5.25 9.37
N GLU A 79 10.16 4.62 9.79
CA GLU A 79 10.47 4.33 11.20
C GLU A 79 10.62 5.62 12.02
N ILE A 80 11.36 6.61 11.50
CA ILE A 80 11.54 7.93 12.12
C ILE A 80 10.20 8.67 12.22
N TYR A 81 9.38 8.66 11.16
CA TYR A 81 8.06 9.29 11.17
C TYR A 81 7.14 8.66 12.22
N GLN A 82 7.13 7.32 12.32
CA GLN A 82 6.38 6.62 13.35
C GLN A 82 6.87 6.95 14.77
N ALA A 83 8.18 6.92 14.98
CA ALA A 83 8.78 7.15 16.30
C ALA A 83 8.63 8.60 16.80
N ASN A 84 8.80 9.59 15.91
CA ASN A 84 8.88 11.00 16.33
C ASN A 84 7.61 11.80 16.10
N TYR A 85 6.77 11.43 15.13
CA TYR A 85 5.57 12.20 14.77
C TYR A 85 4.27 11.50 15.16
N LEU A 86 4.23 10.17 15.17
CA LEU A 86 3.06 9.42 15.64
C LEU A 86 3.11 9.14 17.15
N GLY A 87 4.31 9.03 17.75
CA GLY A 87 4.45 8.84 19.21
C GLY A 87 3.91 9.98 20.07
N GLU A 88 3.92 11.23 19.57
CA GLU A 88 3.35 12.39 20.28
C GLU A 88 1.82 12.53 20.12
N LEU A 89 1.23 11.88 19.10
CA LEU A 89 -0.22 11.91 18.81
C LEU A 89 -0.98 10.71 19.40
N GLY A 90 -0.34 9.92 20.25
CA GLY A 90 -0.86 8.67 20.83
C GLY A 90 -0.51 7.44 19.99
N GLU A 91 -0.54 6.27 20.63
CA GLU A 91 -0.22 4.97 20.02
C GLU A 91 -0.80 4.88 18.60
N PRO A 92 0.03 4.61 17.56
CA PRO A 92 -0.49 4.42 16.23
C PRO A 92 -1.50 3.29 16.32
N GLN A 93 -2.77 3.58 16.07
CA GLN A 93 -3.73 2.52 15.80
C GLN A 93 -3.27 1.95 14.47
N ALA A 94 -2.35 0.99 14.53
CA ALA A 94 -1.76 0.36 13.38
C ALA A 94 -2.93 -0.08 12.51
N THR A 95 -3.14 0.62 11.38
CA THR A 95 -4.27 0.37 10.49
C THR A 95 -4.29 -1.11 10.24
N SER A 96 -5.27 -1.79 10.85
CA SER A 96 -5.22 -3.24 10.91
C SER A 96 -5.31 -3.73 9.47
N ALA A 97 -4.46 -4.68 9.10
CA ALA A 97 -4.53 -5.34 7.80
C ALA A 97 -5.96 -5.80 7.49
N VAL A 98 -6.72 -6.18 8.53
CA VAL A 98 -8.13 -6.55 8.47
C VAL A 98 -9.00 -5.36 8.08
N GLU A 99 -8.86 -4.22 8.76
CA GLU A 99 -9.67 -3.03 8.49
C GLU A 99 -9.39 -2.45 7.12
N LEU A 100 -8.11 -2.43 6.70
CA LEU A 100 -7.72 -1.95 5.38
C LEU A 100 -8.37 -2.78 4.27
N LEU A 101 -8.29 -4.12 4.38
CA LEU A 101 -8.91 -5.02 3.40
C LEU A 101 -10.44 -4.90 3.42
N ALA A 102 -11.05 -4.80 4.60
CA ALA A 102 -12.49 -4.67 4.74
C ALA A 102 -13.02 -3.38 4.08
N ALA A 103 -12.40 -2.23 4.38
CA ALA A 103 -12.80 -0.95 3.79
C ALA A 103 -12.59 -0.92 2.27
N ALA A 104 -11.48 -1.50 1.78
CA ALA A 104 -11.24 -1.62 0.35
C ALA A 104 -12.30 -2.46 -0.36
N ARG A 105 -12.71 -3.59 0.23
CA ARG A 105 -13.76 -4.46 -0.34
C ARG A 105 -15.14 -3.82 -0.28
N GLN A 106 -15.41 -3.01 0.73
CA GLN A 106 -16.66 -2.27 0.83
C GLN A 106 -16.76 -1.15 -0.23
N LEU A 107 -15.61 -0.53 -0.57
CA LEU A 107 -15.57 0.58 -1.53
C LEU A 107 -15.52 0.13 -2.99
N ALA A 108 -14.80 -0.95 -3.30
CA ALA A 108 -14.63 -1.41 -4.67
C ALA A 108 -15.89 -2.08 -5.22
N THR A 109 -16.21 -1.86 -6.51
CA THR A 109 -17.39 -2.48 -7.15
C THR A 109 -17.07 -3.76 -7.91
N VAL A 110 -15.79 -4.06 -8.18
CA VAL A 110 -15.37 -5.27 -8.91
C VAL A 110 -14.39 -6.09 -8.07
N CYS A 111 -13.26 -5.52 -7.68
CA CYS A 111 -12.27 -6.25 -6.90
C CYS A 111 -11.30 -5.36 -6.11
N VAL A 112 -10.67 -5.97 -5.11
CA VAL A 112 -9.47 -5.43 -4.46
C VAL A 112 -8.26 -6.23 -4.93
N VAL A 113 -7.21 -5.53 -5.34
CA VAL A 113 -5.93 -6.12 -5.74
C VAL A 113 -4.87 -5.76 -4.72
N VAL A 114 -4.20 -6.75 -4.14
CA VAL A 114 -3.16 -6.55 -3.13
C VAL A 114 -1.83 -7.05 -3.66
N LYS A 115 -0.84 -6.17 -3.76
CA LYS A 115 0.53 -6.56 -4.09
C LYS A 115 1.23 -7.16 -2.88
N ARG A 116 1.87 -8.31 -3.06
CA ARG A 116 2.58 -9.07 -2.02
C ARG A 116 3.91 -9.63 -2.55
N PRO A 117 4.92 -9.82 -1.69
CA PRO A 117 6.04 -10.69 -2.01
C PRO A 117 5.57 -12.14 -2.25
N PRO A 118 6.19 -12.92 -3.16
CA PRO A 118 5.74 -14.28 -3.49
C PRO A 118 5.65 -15.25 -2.31
N ALA A 119 6.45 -15.07 -1.25
CA ALA A 119 6.45 -15.93 -0.07
C ALA A 119 5.62 -15.37 1.10
N ALA A 120 5.06 -14.16 0.98
CA ALA A 120 4.32 -13.55 2.08
C ALA A 120 2.93 -14.20 2.24
N PRO A 121 2.37 -14.29 3.46
CA PRO A 121 0.98 -14.71 3.66
C PRO A 121 0.00 -13.72 3.00
N PRO A 122 -1.26 -14.09 2.73
CA PRO A 122 -2.28 -13.15 2.24
C PRO A 122 -2.53 -11.97 3.20
N LEU A 123 -3.17 -10.89 2.71
CA LEU A 123 -3.50 -9.74 3.56
C LEU A 123 -4.59 -10.14 4.54
N ALA A 124 -4.43 -9.76 5.81
CA ALA A 124 -5.36 -10.11 6.90
C ALA A 124 -5.58 -11.62 7.08
N ALA A 125 -4.63 -12.47 6.62
CA ALA A 125 -4.82 -13.92 6.51
C ALA A 125 -6.09 -14.35 5.73
N SER A 126 -6.66 -13.44 4.93
CA SER A 126 -7.84 -13.70 4.10
C SER A 126 -7.42 -14.38 2.82
N LYS A 127 -8.07 -15.50 2.47
CA LYS A 127 -7.82 -16.20 1.21
C LYS A 127 -8.29 -15.33 0.01
N PRO A 128 -7.44 -15.05 -0.99
CA PRO A 128 -7.87 -14.36 -2.19
C PRO A 128 -8.71 -15.26 -3.09
N SER A 129 -9.57 -14.65 -3.91
CA SER A 129 -10.37 -15.34 -4.94
C SER A 129 -9.48 -15.94 -6.02
N SER A 130 -8.43 -15.21 -6.41
CA SER A 130 -7.39 -15.67 -7.33
C SER A 130 -6.09 -14.88 -7.08
N SER A 131 -4.97 -15.35 -7.62
CA SER A 131 -3.71 -14.62 -7.52
C SER A 131 -2.96 -14.66 -8.86
N LEU A 132 -2.30 -13.54 -9.21
CA LEU A 132 -1.39 -13.44 -10.34
C LEU A 132 0.06 -13.44 -9.83
N SER A 133 0.81 -14.49 -10.13
CA SER A 133 2.18 -14.65 -9.64
C SER A 133 3.21 -14.19 -10.68
N GLY A 134 4.10 -13.29 -10.28
CA GLY A 134 5.29 -12.91 -11.03
C GLY A 134 6.58 -13.24 -10.28
N LYS A 135 7.73 -12.99 -10.91
CA LYS A 135 9.05 -13.30 -10.32
C LYS A 135 9.34 -12.49 -9.05
N ALA A 136 8.99 -11.21 -9.05
CA ALA A 136 9.30 -10.27 -7.96
C ALA A 136 8.13 -10.01 -7.02
N ALA A 137 6.90 -10.21 -7.48
CA ALA A 137 5.67 -9.93 -6.73
C ALA A 137 4.55 -10.87 -7.15
N ARG A 138 3.62 -11.09 -6.23
CA ARG A 138 2.30 -11.70 -6.44
C ARG A 138 1.23 -10.63 -6.25
N PHE A 139 0.16 -10.70 -7.02
CA PHE A 139 -1.03 -9.86 -6.85
C PHE A 139 -2.19 -10.73 -6.44
N ASP A 140 -2.63 -10.59 -5.19
CA ASP A 140 -3.78 -11.30 -4.63
C ASP A 140 -5.06 -10.52 -4.98
N ILE A 141 -6.05 -11.19 -5.58
CA ILE A 141 -7.31 -10.59 -6.06
C ILE A 141 -8.46 -11.06 -5.16
N TYR A 142 -9.19 -10.11 -4.59
CA TYR A 142 -10.36 -10.34 -3.74
C TYR A 142 -11.60 -9.80 -4.46
N ALA A 143 -12.54 -10.68 -4.82
CA ALA A 143 -13.82 -10.27 -5.37
C ALA A 143 -14.65 -9.52 -4.31
N CYS A 144 -15.39 -8.50 -4.77
CA CYS A 144 -16.27 -7.67 -3.95
C CYS A 144 -17.72 -8.12 -4.10
#